data_AF-A0A8T3A0M9-F1
#
_entry.id   AF-A0A8T3A0M9-F1
#
_cell.length_a   1.000
_cell.length_b   1.000
_cell.length_c   1.000
_cell.angle_alpha   90.00
_cell.angle_beta   90.00
_cell.angle_gamma   90.00
#
_symmetry.space_group_name_H-M   'P 1'
#
loop_
_entity.id
_entity.type
_entity.pdbx_description
1 polymer ?
#
loop_
_entity_poly.entity_id
_entity_poly.type
_entity_poly.pdbx_seq_one_letter_code
_entity_poly.pdbx_strand_id
1 'polypeptide(L)'
;MYSDDIRVENSEAKNCSPPVQLVSGRWGLSTLTLYSNSTTCSCNLGYDGNPYLPDGCTDIDECKNPNGNWCSGMTKCVNVPGGYKCDLDKAKITFLSKFLSLDSFFLRNL
;
A
#
# COMPACT_ATOMS: atom_id res chain seq x y z
N MET A 1 -25.89 6.86 6.04
CA MET A 1 -25.85 7.15 4.59
C MET A 1 -25.02 8.42 4.48
N TYR A 2 -23.73 8.42 4.18
CA TYR A 2 -22.97 7.72 3.15
C TYR A 2 -21.49 7.62 3.61
N SER A 3 -20.75 6.66 3.03
CA SER A 3 -19.54 5.99 3.52
C SER A 3 -18.37 6.83 4.03
N ASP A 4 -17.70 6.27 5.03
CA ASP A 4 -16.32 6.51 5.43
C ASP A 4 -15.34 6.15 4.28
N ASP A 5 -15.16 7.06 3.31
CA ASP A 5 -13.91 7.08 2.53
C ASP A 5 -12.98 8.06 3.23
N ILE A 6 -12.08 7.53 4.07
CA ILE A 6 -10.87 8.25 4.47
C ILE A 6 -10.05 8.42 3.20
N ARG A 7 -10.32 9.50 2.45
CA ARG A 7 -9.42 9.99 1.43
C ARG A 7 -8.16 10.40 2.17
N VAL A 8 -7.14 9.55 2.16
CA VAL A 8 -5.78 9.94 2.53
C VAL A 8 -5.49 11.21 1.75
N GLU A 9 -5.19 12.32 2.43
CA GLU A 9 -4.83 13.53 1.72
C GLU A 9 -3.62 13.19 0.82
N ASN A 10 -3.73 13.46 -0.49
CA ASN A 10 -2.72 13.13 -1.50
C ASN A 10 -1.29 13.64 -1.17
N SER A 11 -1.15 14.51 -0.15
CA SER A 11 0.12 14.94 0.44
C SER A 11 0.88 13.83 1.17
N GLU A 12 0.20 12.84 1.74
CA GLU A 12 0.85 11.71 2.46
C GLU A 12 1.19 10.54 1.52
N ALA A 13 0.70 10.56 0.28
CA ALA A 13 0.92 9.52 -0.74
C ALA A 13 2.17 9.77 -1.61
N LYS A 14 2.88 10.89 -1.44
CA LYS A 14 4.08 11.24 -2.21
C LYS A 14 5.16 11.91 -1.37
N ASN A 15 6.39 11.83 -1.84
CA ASN A 15 7.53 12.54 -1.27
C ASN A 15 8.19 13.42 -2.34
N CYS A 16 8.49 14.68 -1.99
CA CYS A 16 9.12 15.65 -2.89
C CYS A 16 10.40 16.18 -2.25
N SER A 17 11.51 16.06 -2.97
CA SER A 17 12.79 16.60 -2.53
C SER A 17 12.96 18.05 -2.99
N PRO A 18 13.46 18.94 -2.11
CA PRO A 18 13.74 20.32 -2.50
C PRO A 18 14.94 20.40 -3.46
N PRO A 19 15.07 21.51 -4.21
CA PRO A 19 16.22 21.75 -5.07
C PRO A 19 17.55 21.72 -4.28
N VAL A 20 18.52 20.98 -4.79
CA VAL A 20 19.82 20.78 -4.13
C VAL A 20 20.78 21.91 -4.46
N GLN A 21 21.44 22.45 -3.43
CA GLN A 21 22.61 23.31 -3.60
C GLN A 21 23.88 22.45 -3.66
N LEU A 22 24.40 22.23 -4.86
CA LEU A 22 25.63 21.47 -5.03
C LEU A 22 26.82 22.41 -4.83
N VAL A 23 27.44 22.33 -3.66
CA VAL A 23 28.71 23.03 -3.37
C VAL A 23 29.85 22.09 -3.76
N SER A 24 30.51 22.34 -4.89
CA SER A 24 31.76 21.65 -5.21
C SER A 24 32.87 22.22 -4.33
N GLY A 25 33.19 21.57 -3.22
CA GLY A 25 34.31 21.99 -2.37
C GLY A 25 35.65 21.52 -2.93
N ARG A 26 36.62 22.44 -3.13
CA ARG A 26 38.03 22.15 -2.85
C ARG A 26 38.84 23.42 -2.55
N TRP A 27 39.73 23.28 -1.58
CA TRP A 27 40.66 24.25 -1.01
C TRP A 27 41.18 25.31 -1.99
N GLY A 28 40.75 26.56 -1.82
CA GLY A 28 41.55 27.73 -2.21
C GLY A 28 40.95 28.81 -3.11
N LEU A 29 39.82 28.64 -3.81
CA LEU A 29 39.23 29.71 -4.65
C LEU A 29 37.70 29.61 -4.74
N SER A 30 37.05 30.77 -4.95
CA SER A 30 35.61 31.09 -5.04
C SER A 30 34.65 29.90 -5.21
N THR A 31 33.69 29.79 -4.28
CA THR A 31 32.60 28.80 -4.34
C THR A 31 31.71 29.05 -5.55
N LEU A 32 31.69 28.13 -6.52
CA LEU A 32 30.67 28.10 -7.57
C LEU A 32 29.45 27.36 -7.02
N THR A 33 28.38 28.09 -6.71
CA THR A 33 27.09 27.49 -6.33
C THR A 33 26.39 27.01 -7.58
N LEU A 34 26.34 25.69 -7.81
CA LEU A 34 25.50 25.11 -8.85
C LEU A 34 24.10 24.92 -8.27
N TYR A 35 23.18 25.82 -8.64
CA TYR A 35 21.79 25.76 -8.23
C TYR A 35 20.99 24.92 -9.23
N SER A 36 20.53 23.74 -8.81
CA SER A 36 19.59 22.95 -9.61
C SER A 36 18.16 23.30 -9.16
N ASN A 37 17.37 23.98 -9.99
CA ASN A 37 15.96 24.29 -9.72
C ASN A 37 15.04 23.11 -10.11
N SER A 38 15.46 21.89 -9.79
CA SER A 38 14.71 20.68 -10.09
C SER A 38 14.11 20.16 -8.78
N THR A 39 12.78 20.16 -8.70
CA THR A 39 12.03 19.50 -7.63
C THR A 39 11.66 18.11 -8.11
N THR A 40 12.15 17.09 -7.43
CA THR A 40 11.86 15.70 -7.79
C THR A 40 10.85 15.13 -6.82
N CYS A 41 9.71 14.68 -7.33
CA CYS A 41 8.68 13.99 -6.58
C CYS A 41 8.55 12.53 -7.00
N SER A 42 8.22 11.67 -6.05
CA SER A 42 7.90 10.25 -6.25
C SER A 42 6.71 9.85 -5.39
N CYS A 43 5.89 8.91 -5.87
CA CYS A 43 4.88 8.29 -5.02
C CYS A 43 5.55 7.48 -3.91
N ASN A 44 4.89 7.41 -2.75
CA ASN A 44 5.32 6.60 -1.63
C ASN A 44 5.11 5.11 -1.95
N LEU A 45 5.76 4.23 -1.17
CA LEU A 45 5.57 2.79 -1.32
C LEU A 45 4.09 2.43 -1.11
N GLY A 46 3.57 1.54 -1.97
CA GLY A 46 2.15 1.17 -1.98
C GLY A 46 1.26 2.11 -2.79
N TYR A 47 1.84 3.12 -3.45
CA TYR A 47 1.11 4.04 -4.32
C TYR A 47 1.74 4.10 -5.72
N ASP A 48 0.92 4.30 -6.75
CA ASP A 48 1.34 4.45 -8.15
C ASP A 48 0.66 5.65 -8.82
N GLY A 49 1.26 6.14 -9.91
CA GLY A 49 0.76 7.27 -10.69
C GLY A 49 1.80 8.36 -10.94
N ASN A 50 1.31 9.54 -11.33
CA ASN A 50 2.15 10.71 -11.60
C ASN A 50 2.13 11.69 -10.42
N PRO A 51 3.19 11.78 -9.59
CA PRO A 51 3.20 12.60 -8.38
C PRO A 51 3.08 14.12 -8.62
N TYR A 52 3.21 14.58 -9.88
CA TYR A 52 3.07 15.98 -10.27
C TYR A 52 1.63 16.38 -10.63
N LEU A 53 0.70 15.42 -10.71
CA LEU A 53 -0.72 15.69 -10.93
C LEU A 53 -1.50 15.89 -9.60
N PRO A 54 -2.68 16.53 -9.62
CA PRO A 54 -3.52 16.72 -8.43
C PRO A 54 -3.95 15.40 -7.76
N ASP A 55 -4.33 14.41 -8.56
CA ASP A 55 -4.67 13.05 -8.12
C ASP A 55 -3.44 12.12 -8.07
N GLY A 56 -2.25 12.72 -8.02
CA GLY A 56 -1.04 12.16 -8.61
C GLY A 56 -0.66 10.75 -8.20
N CYS A 57 -0.78 10.41 -6.92
CA CYS A 57 -0.45 9.09 -6.40
C CYS A 57 -1.72 8.43 -5.86
N THR A 58 -2.05 7.27 -6.41
CA THR A 58 -3.21 6.47 -6.03
C THR A 58 -2.72 5.19 -5.38
N ASP A 59 -3.44 4.75 -4.34
CA ASP A 59 -3.18 3.50 -3.63
C ASP A 59 -3.23 2.30 -4.58
N ILE A 60 -2.24 1.41 -4.46
CA ILE A 60 -2.17 0.18 -5.24
C ILE A 60 -3.07 -0.85 -4.56
N ASP A 61 -4.08 -1.33 -5.27
CA ASP A 61 -4.95 -2.39 -4.73
C ASP A 61 -4.31 -3.77 -4.93
N GLU A 62 -3.51 -4.22 -3.97
CA GLU A 62 -2.85 -5.53 -4.04
C GLU A 62 -3.83 -6.70 -3.95
N CYS A 63 -5.07 -6.47 -3.51
CA CYS A 63 -6.10 -7.49 -3.43
C CYS A 63 -6.73 -7.81 -4.78
N LYS A 64 -6.63 -6.91 -5.77
CA LYS A 64 -7.10 -7.16 -7.15
C LYS A 64 -6.18 -8.11 -7.94
N ASN A 65 -4.91 -8.21 -7.55
CA ASN A 65 -3.96 -9.11 -8.20
C ASN A 65 -3.74 -10.36 -7.32
N PRO A 66 -3.98 -11.59 -7.82
CA PRO A 66 -3.73 -12.82 -7.07
C PRO A 66 -2.27 -12.97 -6.60
N ASN A 67 -1.32 -12.36 -7.32
CA ASN A 67 0.10 -12.34 -6.93
C ASN A 67 0.51 -11.05 -6.20
N GLY A 68 -0.44 -10.13 -5.97
CA GLY A 68 -0.18 -8.84 -5.31
C GLY A 68 -0.13 -8.94 -3.79
N ASN A 69 -0.78 -9.95 -3.20
CA ASN A 69 -0.85 -10.15 -1.76
C ASN A 69 -0.36 -11.55 -1.36
N TRP A 70 0.12 -11.69 -0.13
CA TRP A 70 0.59 -12.96 0.44
C TRP A 70 -0.43 -13.56 1.43
N CYS A 71 -1.70 -13.15 1.36
CA CYS A 71 -2.74 -13.70 2.23
C CYS A 71 -2.98 -15.18 1.92
N SER A 72 -2.88 -16.02 2.95
CA SER A 72 -2.95 -17.48 2.81
C SER A 72 -3.93 -18.12 3.80
N GLY A 73 -4.34 -19.35 3.51
CA GLY A 73 -5.19 -20.16 4.39
C GLY A 73 -6.60 -19.58 4.60
N MET A 74 -6.98 -19.41 5.87
CA MET A 74 -8.30 -18.94 6.31
C MET A 74 -8.42 -17.42 6.36
N THR A 75 -7.57 -16.69 5.63
CA THR A 75 -7.62 -15.23 5.56
C THR A 75 -8.17 -14.75 4.22
N LYS A 76 -8.64 -13.50 4.21
CA LYS A 76 -9.03 -12.73 3.04
C LYS A 76 -8.20 -11.45 2.98
N CYS A 77 -7.87 -11.03 1.77
CA CYS A 77 -7.20 -9.76 1.53
C CYS A 77 -8.18 -8.60 1.74
N VAL A 78 -7.71 -7.54 2.41
CA VAL A 78 -8.41 -6.27 2.58
C VAL A 78 -7.44 -5.16 2.22
N ASN A 79 -7.78 -4.38 1.18
CA ASN A 79 -6.99 -3.25 0.74
C ASN A 79 -7.01 -2.14 1.78
N VAL A 80 -5.87 -1.52 2.06
CA VAL A 80 -5.74 -0.39 3.00
C VAL A 80 -4.78 0.65 2.42
N PRO A 81 -4.89 1.94 2.75
CA PRO A 81 -3.98 2.92 2.16
C PRO A 81 -2.50 2.61 2.46
N GLY A 82 -1.70 2.50 1.40
CA GLY A 82 -0.28 2.14 1.42
C GLY A 82 -0.02 0.63 1.43
N GLY A 83 -1.04 -0.22 1.29
CA GLY A 83 -0.85 -1.66 1.12
C GLY A 83 -2.09 -2.53 1.39
N TYR A 84 -1.87 -3.69 2.02
CA TYR A 84 -2.97 -4.62 2.32
C TYR A 84 -2.82 -5.26 3.68
N LYS A 85 -3.94 -5.77 4.20
CA LYS A 85 -3.96 -6.64 5.38
C LYS A 85 -4.72 -7.93 5.10
N CYS A 86 -4.38 -8.99 5.83
CA CYS A 86 -5.05 -10.28 5.76
C CYS A 86 -5.93 -10.47 6.99
N ASP A 87 -7.24 -10.31 6.81
CA ASP A 87 -8.21 -10.50 7.88
C ASP A 87 -8.77 -11.93 7.86
N LEU A 88 -9.27 -12.41 9.00
CA LEU A 88 -9.91 -13.72 9.07
C LEU A 88 -11.14 -13.79 8.17
N ASP A 89 -11.16 -14.82 7.33
CA ASP A 89 -12.29 -15.15 6.49
C ASP A 89 -13.27 -16.01 7.28
N LYS A 90 -14.21 -15.35 7.94
CA LYS A 90 -15.27 -16.00 8.71
C LYS A 90 -16.08 -16.99 7.85
N ALA A 91 -16.18 -16.77 6.53
CA ALA A 91 -16.90 -17.70 5.66
C ALA A 91 -16.13 -19.01 5.52
N LYS A 92 -14.81 -18.97 5.28
CA LYS A 92 -13.95 -20.18 5.26
C LYS A 92 -13.98 -20.91 6.59
N ILE A 93 -13.89 -20.19 7.71
CA ILE A 93 -13.92 -20.78 9.06
C ILE A 93 -15.27 -21.45 9.34
N THR A 94 -16.37 -20.77 9.02
CA THR A 94 -17.73 -21.31 9.22
C THR A 94 -17.97 -22.54 8.33
N PHE A 95 -17.41 -22.54 7.12
CA PHE A 95 -17.50 -23.68 6.22
C PHE A 95 -16.76 -24.90 6.79
N LEU A 96 -15.54 -24.71 7.29
CA LEU A 96 -14.76 -25.78 7.94
C LEU A 96 -15.41 -26.27 9.23
N SER A 97 -15.94 -25.38 10.07
CA SER A 97 -16.62 -25.78 11.31
C SER A 97 -17.88 -26.60 11.02
N LYS A 98 -18.63 -26.25 9.96
CA LYS A 98 -19.78 -27.04 9.51
C LYS A 98 -19.37 -28.37 8.91
N PHE A 99 -18.30 -28.40 8.11
CA PHE A 99 -17.77 -29.63 7.51
C PHE A 99 -17.31 -30.63 8.58
N LEU A 100 -16.50 -30.18 9.54
CA LEU A 100 -16.05 -31.02 10.66
C LEU A 100 -17.21 -31.46 11.58
N SER A 101 -18.25 -30.63 11.72
CA SER A 101 -19.46 -31.00 12.47
C SER A 101 -20.31 -32.05 11.73
N LEU A 102 -20.33 -32.02 10.39
CA LEU A 102 -20.99 -33.02 9.55
C LEU A 102 -20.24 -34.35 9.60
N ASP A 103 -18.91 -34.34 9.62
CA ASP A 103 -18.11 -35.56 9.81
C ASP A 103 -18.31 -36.16 11.21
N SER A 104 -18.46 -35.33 12.25
CA SER A 104 -18.85 -35.80 13.59
C SER A 104 -20.27 -36.38 13.63
N PHE A 105 -21.19 -35.87 12.82
CA PHE A 105 -22.55 -36.41 12.70
C PHE A 105 -22.55 -37.77 11.98
N PHE A 106 -21.73 -37.95 10.96
CA PHE A 106 -21.55 -39.25 10.29
C PHE A 106 -20.88 -40.30 11.20
N LEU A 107 -19.86 -39.93 11.98
CA LEU A 107 -19.17 -40.85 12.90
C LEU A 107 -19.99 -41.22 14.15
N ARG A 108 -21.01 -40.44 14.50
CA ARG A 108 -21.94 -40.76 15.61
C ARG A 108 -23.13 -41.62 15.19
N ASN A 109 -23.34 -41.83 13.88
CA ASN A 109 -24.42 -42.63 13.30
C ASN A 109 -23.90 -43.93 12.65
N LEU A 110 -22.70 -44.39 13.04
CA LEU A 110 -22.15 -45.71 12.74
C LEU A 110 -22.16 -46.58 14.00
#